data_AF-A0A7X5DHG2-F1
#
_entry.id   AF-A0A7X5DHG2-F1
#
_cell.length_a   1.000
_cell.length_b   1.000
_cell.length_c   1.000
_cell.angle_alpha   90.00
_cell.angle_beta   90.00
_cell.angle_gamma   90.00
#
_symmetry.space_group_name_H-M   'P 1'
#
loop_
_entity.id
_entity.type
_entity.pdbx_description
1 polymer ?
#
loop_
_entity_poly.entity_id
_entity_poly.type
_entity_poly.pdbx_seq_one_letter_code
_entity_poly.pdbx_strand_id
1 'polypeptide(L)'
;DAEVPEAMVAEAETSLLQDFFGQLQQAGMTFDAYLGSQGITADQFKADLKAQSADHVKEQLALEAWARHAGMEITDEEISAEFAKTGVEDPAALEKEWREAGRLHLIRTGLLRTKAIEDLMENAKVTEKDFAAEAAAEKKAAKKPAKKKAVKKADDAEEAAE
;
A
#
# COMPACT_ATOMS: atom_id res chain seq x y z
N ASP A 1 -5.61 -15.75 -9.90
CA ASP A 1 -5.44 -14.40 -10.45
C ASP A 1 -6.60 -14.00 -11.32
N ALA A 2 -7.10 -12.79 -11.13
CA ALA A 2 -7.99 -12.12 -12.08
C ALA A 2 -7.12 -11.25 -12.99
N GLU A 3 -7.34 -11.36 -14.30
CA GLU A 3 -6.66 -10.53 -15.29
C GLU A 3 -7.25 -9.12 -15.28
N VAL A 4 -6.40 -8.11 -15.15
CA VAL A 4 -6.82 -6.72 -15.03
C VAL A 4 -7.07 -6.14 -16.43
N PRO A 5 -8.21 -5.46 -16.68
CA PRO A 5 -8.47 -4.87 -17.99
C PRO A 5 -7.42 -3.80 -18.36
N GLU A 6 -6.78 -3.95 -19.52
CA GLU A 6 -5.71 -3.02 -19.96
C GLU A 6 -6.16 -1.56 -20.04
N ALA A 7 -7.42 -1.31 -20.41
CA ALA A 7 -7.98 0.04 -20.44
C ALA A 7 -7.98 0.71 -19.06
N MET A 8 -8.27 -0.04 -18.00
CA MET A 8 -8.23 0.48 -16.62
C MET A 8 -6.80 0.70 -16.15
N VAL A 9 -5.86 -0.14 -16.57
CA VAL A 9 -4.42 0.04 -16.29
C VAL A 9 -3.92 1.32 -16.93
N ALA A 10 -4.26 1.58 -18.20
CA ALA A 10 -3.85 2.80 -18.90
C ALA A 10 -4.43 4.08 -18.27
N GLU A 11 -5.67 4.02 -17.75
CA GLU A 11 -6.27 5.13 -17.01
C GLU A 11 -5.53 5.37 -15.68
N ALA A 12 -5.22 4.30 -14.94
CA ALA A 12 -4.44 4.38 -13.71
C ALA A 12 -3.01 4.90 -13.95
N GLU A 13 -2.34 4.46 -15.03
CA GLU A 13 -1.03 4.97 -15.45
C GLU A 13 -1.08 6.49 -15.68
N THR A 14 -2.13 6.95 -16.37
CA THR A 14 -2.32 8.38 -16.65
C THR A 14 -2.53 9.18 -15.37
N SER A 15 -3.35 8.69 -14.43
CA SER A 15 -3.57 9.34 -13.13
C SER A 15 -2.28 9.40 -12.31
N LEU A 16 -1.61 8.26 -12.12
CA LEU A 16 -0.37 8.17 -11.34
C LEU A 16 0.74 9.05 -11.93
N LEU A 17 0.82 9.14 -13.26
CA LEU A 17 1.78 10.02 -13.93
C LEU A 17 1.47 11.49 -13.67
N GLN A 18 0.20 11.90 -13.73
CA GLN A 18 -0.21 13.28 -13.43
C GLN A 18 0.10 13.65 -11.97
N ASP A 19 -0.23 12.77 -11.03
CA ASP A 19 0.05 12.97 -9.61
C ASP A 19 1.55 13.10 -9.35
N PHE A 20 2.34 12.20 -9.96
CA PHE A 20 3.79 12.22 -9.87
C PHE A 20 4.40 13.52 -10.40
N PHE A 21 3.97 14.00 -11.57
CA PHE A 21 4.44 15.28 -12.10
C PHE A 21 4.00 16.47 -11.25
N GLY A 22 2.79 16.44 -10.69
CA GLY A 22 2.33 17.44 -9.73
C GLY A 22 3.24 17.49 -8.49
N GLN A 23 3.62 16.34 -7.95
CA GLN A 23 4.55 16.24 -6.82
C GLN A 23 5.95 16.77 -7.18
N LEU A 24 6.47 16.43 -8.37
CA LEU A 24 7.77 16.95 -8.84
C LEU A 24 7.75 18.47 -8.97
N GLN A 25 6.67 19.05 -9.50
CA GLN A 25 6.49 20.49 -9.62
C GLN A 25 6.47 21.17 -8.24
N GLN A 26 5.74 20.60 -7.27
CA GLN A 26 5.72 21.11 -5.89
C GLN A 26 7.09 21.03 -5.23
N ALA A 27 7.86 19.98 -5.51
CA ALA A 27 9.24 19.82 -5.03
C ALA A 27 10.28 20.65 -5.80
N GLY A 28 9.88 21.34 -6.88
CA GLY A 28 10.80 22.10 -7.75
C GLY A 28 11.82 21.22 -8.48
N MET A 29 11.50 19.93 -8.69
CA MET A 29 12.39 18.94 -9.29
C MET A 29 11.99 18.64 -10.73
N THR A 30 12.97 18.48 -11.63
CA THR A 30 12.71 18.00 -13.00
C THR A 30 12.68 16.47 -13.03
N PHE A 31 12.00 15.91 -14.02
CA PHE A 31 11.96 14.45 -14.20
C PHE A 31 13.35 13.84 -14.37
N ASP A 32 14.22 14.48 -15.16
CA ASP A 32 15.59 13.99 -15.36
C ASP A 32 16.41 14.00 -14.06
N ALA A 33 16.22 15.02 -13.21
CA ALA A 33 16.86 15.07 -11.90
C ALA A 33 16.35 13.95 -10.98
N TYR A 34 15.05 13.65 -11.02
CA TYR A 34 14.48 12.51 -10.30
C TYR A 34 15.09 11.19 -10.78
N LEU A 35 15.08 10.93 -12.09
CA LEU A 35 15.66 9.71 -12.67
C LEU A 35 17.14 9.56 -12.29
N GLY A 36 17.91 10.65 -12.38
CA GLY A 36 19.31 10.70 -11.96
C GLY A 36 19.49 10.41 -10.46
N SER A 37 18.60 10.92 -9.60
CA SER A 37 18.67 10.68 -8.15
C SER A 37 18.36 9.24 -7.76
N GLN A 38 17.46 8.59 -8.48
CA GLN A 38 17.06 7.18 -8.27
C GLN A 38 17.98 6.20 -9.01
N GLY A 39 18.80 6.69 -9.95
CA GLY A 39 19.66 5.84 -10.77
C GLY A 39 18.89 4.95 -11.75
N ILE A 40 17.69 5.36 -12.15
CA ILE A 40 16.80 4.61 -13.06
C ILE A 40 16.70 5.29 -14.42
N THR A 41 16.39 4.49 -15.45
CA THR A 41 16.10 5.02 -16.79
C THR A 41 14.63 5.38 -16.94
N ALA A 42 14.30 6.18 -17.96
CA ALA A 42 12.91 6.49 -18.29
C ALA A 42 12.09 5.24 -18.65
N ASP A 43 12.71 4.22 -19.27
CA ASP A 43 12.02 2.97 -19.61
C ASP A 43 11.76 2.11 -18.38
N GLN A 44 12.70 2.08 -17.42
CA GLN A 44 12.49 1.43 -16.12
C GLN A 44 11.35 2.11 -15.36
N PHE A 45 11.36 3.45 -15.31
CA PHE A 45 10.27 4.22 -14.70
C PHE A 45 8.90 3.88 -15.30
N LYS A 46 8.79 3.81 -16.64
CA LYS A 46 7.53 3.44 -17.31
C LYS A 46 7.09 2.01 -16.98
N ALA A 47 8.04 1.06 -16.94
CA ALA A 47 7.73 -0.32 -16.58
C ALA A 47 7.22 -0.42 -15.14
N ASP A 48 7.87 0.28 -14.20
CA ASP A 48 7.47 0.34 -12.80
C ASP A 48 6.10 1.03 -12.63
N LEU A 49 5.85 2.10 -13.38
CA LEU A 49 4.55 2.78 -13.39
C LEU A 49 3.44 1.85 -13.88
N LYS A 50 3.69 1.08 -14.95
CA LYS A 50 2.73 0.11 -15.48
C LYS A 50 2.45 -1.02 -14.49
N ALA A 51 3.48 -1.54 -13.82
CA ALA A 51 3.33 -2.55 -12.79
C ALA A 51 2.49 -2.03 -11.60
N GLN A 52 2.84 -0.85 -11.08
CA GLN A 52 2.10 -0.19 -10.01
C GLN A 52 0.65 0.09 -10.39
N SER A 53 0.40 0.51 -11.64
CA SER A 53 -0.95 0.76 -12.15
C SER A 53 -1.79 -0.51 -12.21
N ALA A 54 -1.19 -1.61 -12.66
CA ALA A 54 -1.86 -2.91 -12.70
C ALA A 54 -2.20 -3.41 -11.29
N ASP A 55 -1.27 -3.29 -10.34
CA ASP A 55 -1.49 -3.64 -8.94
C ASP A 55 -2.57 -2.76 -8.32
N HIS A 56 -2.54 -1.44 -8.57
CA HIS A 56 -3.56 -0.52 -8.08
C HIS A 56 -4.95 -0.90 -8.59
N VAL A 57 -5.12 -1.12 -9.90
CA VAL A 57 -6.41 -1.53 -10.44
C VAL A 57 -6.85 -2.88 -9.86
N LYS A 58 -5.93 -3.82 -9.67
CA LYS A 58 -6.23 -5.12 -9.03
C LYS A 58 -6.77 -4.95 -7.62
N GLU A 59 -6.14 -4.10 -6.80
CA GLU A 59 -6.59 -3.77 -5.44
C GLU A 59 -7.98 -3.15 -5.46
N GLN A 60 -8.20 -2.17 -6.34
CA GLN A 60 -9.47 -1.46 -6.46
C GLN A 60 -10.61 -2.43 -6.87
N LEU A 61 -10.35 -3.33 -7.81
CA LEU A 61 -11.30 -4.38 -8.21
C LEU A 61 -11.55 -5.39 -7.09
N ALA A 62 -10.52 -5.71 -6.29
CA ALA A 62 -10.67 -6.61 -5.14
C ALA A 62 -11.55 -5.98 -4.05
N LEU A 63 -11.38 -4.70 -3.74
CA LEU A 63 -12.23 -3.96 -2.79
C LEU A 63 -13.68 -3.88 -3.27
N GLU A 64 -13.90 -3.64 -4.57
CA GLU A 64 -15.25 -3.67 -5.12
C GLU A 64 -15.88 -5.06 -5.06
N ALA A 65 -15.10 -6.12 -5.34
CA ALA A 65 -15.57 -7.50 -5.21
C ALA A 65 -15.91 -7.83 -3.75
N TRP A 66 -15.10 -7.37 -2.79
CA TRP A 66 -15.39 -7.50 -1.36
C TRP A 66 -16.69 -6.78 -0.98
N ALA A 67 -16.83 -5.51 -1.38
CA ALA A 67 -18.04 -4.73 -1.13
C ALA A 67 -19.31 -5.42 -1.68
N ARG A 68 -19.25 -5.95 -2.91
CA ARG A 68 -20.34 -6.74 -3.50
C ARG A 68 -20.63 -8.01 -2.70
N HIS A 69 -19.60 -8.72 -2.26
CA HIS A 69 -19.75 -9.94 -1.46
C HIS A 69 -20.39 -9.67 -0.10
N ALA A 70 -19.98 -8.58 0.55
CA ALA A 70 -20.50 -8.15 1.84
C ALA A 70 -21.86 -7.42 1.74
N GLY A 71 -22.39 -7.21 0.54
CA GLY A 71 -23.67 -6.51 0.32
C GLY A 71 -23.63 -5.04 0.71
N MET A 72 -22.47 -4.39 0.57
CA MET A 72 -22.30 -2.98 0.91
C MET A 72 -22.92 -2.09 -0.16
N GLU A 73 -23.63 -1.06 0.30
CA GLU A 73 -24.11 0.03 -0.53
C GLU A 73 -23.75 1.37 0.13
N ILE A 74 -23.60 2.39 -0.70
CA ILE A 74 -23.39 3.77 -0.27
C ILE A 74 -24.73 4.50 -0.34
N THR A 75 -25.14 5.07 0.78
CA THR A 75 -26.39 5.83 0.88
C THR A 75 -26.22 7.25 0.36
N ASP A 76 -27.34 7.91 0.07
CA ASP A 76 -27.33 9.31 -0.35
C ASP A 76 -26.81 10.23 0.77
N GLU A 77 -27.03 9.88 2.04
CA GLU A 77 -26.47 10.62 3.18
C GLU A 77 -24.93 10.53 3.24
N GLU A 78 -24.36 9.37 2.96
CA GLU A 78 -22.90 9.20 2.87
C GLU A 78 -22.32 10.02 1.71
N ILE A 79 -23.04 10.12 0.59
CA ILE A 79 -22.66 10.98 -0.55
C ILE A 79 -22.70 12.45 -0.14
N SER A 80 -23.80 12.92 0.46
CA SER A 80 -23.92 14.32 0.92
C SER A 80 -22.86 14.67 1.95
N ALA A 81 -22.52 13.74 2.86
CA ALA A 81 -21.45 13.92 3.84
C ALA A 81 -20.08 14.07 3.16
N GLU A 82 -19.82 13.36 2.07
CA GLU A 82 -18.58 13.50 1.31
C GLU A 82 -18.47 14.86 0.62
N PHE A 83 -19.57 15.36 0.04
CA PHE A 83 -19.61 16.72 -0.50
C PHE A 83 -19.35 17.78 0.57
N ALA A 84 -19.89 17.59 1.79
CA ALA A 84 -19.65 18.53 2.89
C ALA A 84 -18.17 18.63 3.31
N LYS A 85 -17.36 17.58 3.09
CA LYS A 85 -15.91 17.58 3.39
C LYS A 85 -15.07 18.34 2.37
N THR A 86 -15.61 18.67 1.21
CA THR A 86 -14.86 19.32 0.12
C THR A 86 -14.45 20.76 0.44
N GLY A 87 -15.07 21.40 1.44
CA GLY A 87 -14.79 22.78 1.84
C GLY A 87 -15.28 23.83 0.84
N VAL A 88 -16.10 23.44 -0.14
CA VAL A 88 -16.76 24.38 -1.05
C VAL A 88 -17.84 25.18 -0.31
N GLU A 89 -18.12 26.39 -0.78
CA GLU A 89 -19.04 27.33 -0.12
C GLU A 89 -20.49 26.79 -0.08
N ASP A 90 -20.93 26.13 -1.16
CA ASP A 90 -22.24 25.48 -1.25
C ASP A 90 -22.13 24.02 -1.74
N PRO A 91 -21.90 23.08 -0.80
CA PRO A 91 -21.80 21.65 -1.12
C PRO A 91 -23.09 21.07 -1.70
N ALA A 92 -24.25 21.60 -1.32
CA ALA A 92 -25.55 21.11 -1.76
C ALA A 92 -25.82 21.47 -3.23
N ALA A 93 -25.44 22.69 -3.65
CA ALA A 93 -25.49 23.07 -5.06
C ALA A 93 -24.56 22.20 -5.91
N LEU A 94 -23.34 21.91 -5.41
CA LEU A 94 -22.39 21.05 -6.10
C LEU A 94 -22.89 19.60 -6.22
N GLU A 95 -23.46 19.03 -5.14
CA GLU A 95 -24.06 17.70 -5.18
C GLU A 95 -25.18 17.65 -6.24
N LYS A 96 -26.05 18.67 -6.26
CA LYS A 96 -27.14 18.74 -7.24
C LYS A 96 -26.61 18.77 -8.67
N GLU A 97 -25.59 19.59 -8.96
CA GLU A 97 -24.96 19.63 -10.28
C GLU A 97 -24.42 18.24 -10.68
N TRP A 98 -23.73 17.56 -9.77
CA TRP A 98 -23.18 16.24 -10.04
C TRP A 98 -24.25 15.17 -10.21
N ARG A 99 -25.36 15.28 -9.47
CA ARG A 99 -26.54 14.43 -9.62
C ARG A 99 -27.19 14.61 -10.98
N GLU A 100 -27.41 15.85 -11.41
CA GLU A 100 -27.98 16.18 -12.73
C GLU A 100 -27.05 15.78 -13.88
N ALA A 101 -25.73 15.89 -13.68
CA ALA A 101 -24.72 15.47 -14.64
C ALA A 101 -24.45 13.94 -14.64
N GLY A 102 -25.12 13.17 -13.76
CA GLY A 102 -24.93 11.72 -13.65
C GLY A 102 -23.56 11.29 -13.09
N ARG A 103 -22.83 12.19 -12.44
CA ARG A 103 -21.44 11.99 -11.95
C ARG A 103 -21.33 11.39 -10.56
N LEU A 104 -22.45 11.21 -9.84
CA LEU A 104 -22.43 10.64 -8.48
C LEU A 104 -21.80 9.25 -8.39
N HIS A 105 -21.82 8.49 -9.49
CA HIS A 105 -21.18 7.17 -9.53
C HIS A 105 -19.67 7.22 -9.24
N LEU A 106 -18.99 8.33 -9.58
CA LEU A 106 -17.56 8.50 -9.32
C LEU A 106 -17.26 8.55 -7.82
N ILE A 107 -18.03 9.36 -7.09
CA ILE A 107 -17.91 9.49 -5.63
C ILE A 107 -18.38 8.21 -4.94
N ARG A 108 -19.48 7.63 -5.41
CA ARG A 108 -20.02 6.38 -4.88
C ARG A 108 -18.99 5.25 -4.93
N THR A 109 -18.30 5.08 -6.05
CA THR A 109 -17.26 4.05 -6.18
C THR A 109 -16.12 4.29 -5.19
N GLY A 110 -15.65 5.54 -5.04
CA GLY A 110 -14.62 5.88 -4.05
C GLY A 110 -15.06 5.57 -2.61
N LEU A 111 -16.25 6.03 -2.21
CA LEU A 111 -16.82 5.77 -0.89
C LEU A 111 -16.99 4.27 -0.62
N LEU A 112 -17.44 3.50 -1.60
CA LEU A 112 -17.61 2.05 -1.48
C LEU A 112 -16.29 1.35 -1.17
N ARG A 113 -15.20 1.77 -1.83
CA ARG A 113 -13.87 1.20 -1.59
C ARG A 113 -13.34 1.59 -0.21
N THR A 114 -13.55 2.82 0.25
CA THR A 114 -13.20 3.22 1.62
C THR A 114 -13.94 2.38 2.66
N LYS A 115 -15.26 2.21 2.50
CA LYS A 115 -16.09 1.38 3.38
C LYS A 115 -15.64 -0.08 3.40
N ALA A 116 -15.24 -0.62 2.24
CA ALA A 116 -14.67 -1.96 2.13
C ALA A 116 -13.35 -2.09 2.90
N ILE A 117 -12.48 -1.07 2.87
CA ILE A 117 -11.23 -1.05 3.65
C ILE A 117 -11.52 -1.02 5.15
N GLU A 118 -12.46 -0.18 5.59
CA GLU A 118 -12.87 -0.07 7.00
C GLU A 118 -13.38 -1.42 7.52
N ASP A 119 -14.30 -2.05 6.81
CA ASP A 119 -14.81 -3.38 7.16
C ASP A 119 -13.70 -4.45 7.15
N LEU A 120 -12.77 -4.40 6.19
CA LEU A 120 -11.63 -5.32 6.15
C LEU A 120 -10.74 -5.13 7.38
N MET A 121 -10.48 -3.90 7.82
CA MET A 121 -9.70 -3.61 9.03
C MET A 121 -10.41 -4.09 10.30
N GLU A 122 -11.72 -3.93 10.40
CA GLU A 122 -12.52 -4.36 11.55
C GLU A 122 -12.59 -5.88 11.69
N ASN A 123 -12.64 -6.61 10.57
CA ASN A 123 -12.73 -8.06 10.54
C ASN A 123 -11.35 -8.75 10.45
N ALA A 124 -10.26 -8.00 10.25
CA ALA A 124 -8.92 -8.57 10.10
C ALA A 124 -8.41 -9.19 11.41
N LYS A 125 -7.85 -10.40 11.32
CA LYS A 125 -7.15 -11.02 12.45
C LYS A 125 -5.78 -10.38 12.64
N VAL A 126 -5.71 -9.42 13.56
CA VAL A 126 -4.45 -8.73 13.88
C VAL A 126 -3.57 -9.59 14.79
N THR A 127 -2.31 -9.78 14.37
CA THR A 127 -1.25 -10.36 15.22
C THR A 127 -0.20 -9.31 15.49
N GLU A 128 -0.03 -8.90 16.75
CA GLU A 128 1.00 -7.96 17.14
C GLU A 128 2.37 -8.65 17.20
N LYS A 129 3.36 -8.09 16.50
CA LYS A 129 4.76 -8.53 16.55
C LYS A 129 5.60 -7.44 17.20
N ASP A 130 6.24 -7.80 18.31
CA ASP A 130 7.26 -6.96 18.92
C ASP A 130 8.59 -7.20 18.19
N PHE A 131 8.84 -6.37 17.18
CA PHE A 131 10.07 -6.40 16.39
C PHE A 131 11.33 -6.19 17.23
N ALA A 132 11.26 -5.52 18.39
CA ALA A 132 12.41 -5.34 19.27
C ALA A 132 12.71 -6.62 20.06
N ALA A 133 11.68 -7.33 20.52
CA ALA A 133 11.82 -8.63 21.18
C ALA A 133 12.28 -9.72 20.19
N GLU A 134 11.73 -9.75 18.97
CA GLU A 134 12.15 -10.70 17.92
C GLU A 134 13.60 -10.42 17.48
N ALA A 135 13.98 -9.16 17.23
CA ALA A 135 15.37 -8.82 16.90
C ALA A 135 16.35 -9.10 18.05
N ALA A 136 15.92 -8.95 19.31
CA ALA A 136 16.73 -9.29 20.47
C ALA A 136 16.87 -10.81 20.66
N ALA A 137 15.83 -11.58 20.35
CA ALA A 137 15.85 -13.04 20.36
C ALA A 137 16.75 -13.61 19.25
N GLU A 138 16.68 -13.06 18.04
CA GLU A 138 17.56 -13.43 16.92
C GLU A 138 19.04 -13.12 17.22
N LYS A 139 19.34 -11.94 17.77
CA LYS A 139 20.70 -11.57 18.20
C LYS A 139 21.23 -12.45 19.34
N LYS A 140 20.36 -12.93 20.25
CA LYS A 140 20.74 -13.88 21.31
C LYS A 140 20.95 -15.30 20.78
N ALA A 141 20.17 -15.74 19.80
CA ALA A 141 20.33 -17.03 19.13
C ALA A 141 21.62 -17.10 18.30
N ALA A 142 21.97 -16.04 17.57
CA ALA A 142 23.18 -15.95 16.76
C ALA A 142 24.49 -15.96 17.59
N LYS A 143 24.46 -15.54 18.87
CA LYS A 143 25.65 -15.52 19.75
C LYS A 143 25.98 -16.86 20.43
N LYS A 144 25.18 -17.92 20.26
CA LYS A 144 25.30 -19.15 21.07
C LYS A 144 26.11 -20.34 20.52
N PRO A 145 26.75 -20.39 19.32
CA PRO A 145 27.51 -21.59 18.93
C PRO A 145 29.03 -21.53 19.20
N ALA A 146 29.59 -20.52 19.89
CA ALA A 146 31.06 -20.42 20.07
C ALA A 146 31.61 -20.91 21.43
N LYS A 147 30.81 -21.04 22.50
CA LYS A 147 31.34 -21.34 23.85
C LYS A 147 31.33 -22.80 24.30
N LYS A 148 30.87 -23.77 23.48
CA LYS A 148 30.90 -25.20 23.86
C LYS A 148 32.16 -25.97 23.43
N LYS A 149 33.10 -25.38 22.67
CA LYS A 149 34.32 -26.10 22.23
C LYS A 149 35.54 -25.93 23.17
N ALA A 150 35.45 -25.11 24.21
CA ALA A 150 36.60 -24.82 25.09
C ALA A 150 36.69 -25.68 26.37
N VAL A 151 35.69 -26.49 26.72
CA VAL A 151 35.68 -27.24 28.01
C VAL A 151 36.11 -28.71 27.86
N LYS A 152 36.49 -29.18 26.66
CA LYS A 152 36.92 -30.59 26.46
C LYS A 152 38.44 -30.79 26.27
N LYS A 153 39.28 -29.79 26.57
CA LYS A 153 40.73 -29.87 26.31
C LYS A 153 41.61 -29.62 27.54
N ALA A 154 41.09 -29.82 28.75
CA ALA A 154 41.82 -29.53 29.99
C ALA A 154 41.97 -30.73 30.95
N ASP A 155 41.65 -31.97 30.54
CA ASP A 155 41.74 -33.14 31.43
C ASP A 155 42.18 -34.38 30.62
N ASP A 156 43.41 -34.35 30.10
CA ASP A 156 44.19 -35.55 29.73
C ASP A 156 45.64 -35.13 29.38
N ALA A 157 46.42 -34.72 30.38
CA ALA A 157 47.86 -34.51 30.24
C ALA A 157 48.55 -34.46 31.60
N GLU A 158 48.35 -35.46 32.46
CA GLU A 158 49.31 -35.76 33.53
C GLU A 158 49.18 -37.23 33.98
N GLU A 159 49.86 -38.14 33.28
CA GLU A 159 50.69 -39.17 33.94
C GLU A 159 51.73 -39.69 32.93
N ALA A 160 52.99 -39.48 33.29
CA ALA A 160 54.18 -39.92 32.57
C ALA A 160 54.80 -41.08 33.35
N ALA A 161 55.46 -42.01 32.61
CA ALA A 161 56.31 -43.09 33.12
C ALA A 161 55.56 -44.18 33.92
N GLU A 162 55.56 -45.44 33.51
CA GLU A 162 56.70 -46.31 33.17
C GLU A 162 56.22 -47.45 32.25
#